data_AF-A0A970L5J4-F1
#
_entry.id   AF-A0A970L5J4-F1
#
_cell.length_a   1.000
_cell.length_b   1.000
_cell.length_c   1.000
_cell.angle_alpha   90.00
_cell.angle_beta   90.00
_cell.angle_gamma   90.00
#
_symmetry.space_group_name_H-M   'P 1'
#
loop_
_entity.id
_entity.type
_entity.pdbx_description
1 polymer ?
#
loop_
_entity_poly.entity_id
_entity_poly.type
_entity_poly.pdbx_seq_one_letter_code
_entity_poly.pdbx_strand_id
1 'polypeptide(L)'
;MSHEMFANRHNGPRGHEIPQMLKTVGVDSLDELMDKTVPSDIRLSGPLNLPPAMNEYEYLAHLRELGSRNKLYRSFIGQGYYGTASLSVIIRNVLENPSWYTSYTPYQAEISQGRLEALINFQTMVIELT
;
A
#
# COMPACT_ATOMS: atom_id res chain seq x y z
N MET A 1 -21.31 -18.60 8.32
CA MET A 1 -20.82 -17.51 7.48
C MET A 1 -19.31 -17.52 7.58
N SER A 2 -18.58 -17.89 6.53
CA SER A 2 -17.12 -17.88 6.57
C SER A 2 -16.64 -16.44 6.57
N HIS A 3 -15.89 -16.04 7.59
CA HIS A 3 -15.18 -14.75 7.62
C HIS A 3 -14.30 -14.64 6.37
N GLU A 4 -14.49 -13.59 5.57
CA GLU A 4 -13.66 -13.34 4.39
C GLU A 4 -12.23 -12.96 4.84
N MET A 5 -11.23 -13.74 4.41
CA MET A 5 -9.82 -13.44 4.68
C MET A 5 -9.29 -12.42 3.68
N PHE A 6 -8.70 -11.32 4.16
CA PHE A 6 -8.10 -10.28 3.32
C PHE A 6 -7.06 -10.83 2.33
N ALA A 7 -6.31 -11.87 2.73
CA ALA A 7 -5.34 -12.55 1.87
C ALA A 7 -5.93 -13.03 0.54
N ASN A 8 -7.22 -13.41 0.50
CA ASN A 8 -7.90 -13.86 -0.72
C ASN A 8 -8.21 -12.70 -1.69
N ARG A 9 -8.32 -11.47 -1.19
CA ARG A 9 -8.47 -10.25 -2.00
C ARG A 9 -7.12 -9.69 -2.43
N HIS A 10 -6.13 -9.79 -1.54
CA HIS A 10 -4.79 -9.26 -1.77
C HIS A 10 -3.94 -10.10 -2.73
N ASN A 11 -3.90 -11.42 -2.53
CA ASN A 11 -3.16 -12.32 -3.40
C ASN A 11 -3.96 -12.53 -4.70
N GLY A 12 -3.36 -12.23 -5.84
CA GLY A 12 -4.00 -12.37 -7.16
C GLY A 12 -4.26 -13.83 -7.57
N PRO A 13 -3.23 -14.70 -7.60
CA PRO A 13 -3.38 -16.09 -8.04
C PRO A 13 -4.42 -16.86 -7.22
N ARG A 14 -5.31 -17.55 -7.92
CA ARG A 14 -6.37 -18.38 -7.34
C ARG A 14 -5.93 -19.83 -7.26
N GLY A 15 -6.57 -20.61 -6.40
CA GLY A 15 -6.20 -22.00 -6.14
C GLY A 15 -6.12 -22.90 -7.38
N HIS A 16 -6.89 -22.60 -8.44
CA HIS A 16 -6.85 -23.33 -9.70
C HIS A 16 -5.71 -22.91 -10.65
N GLU A 17 -5.14 -21.71 -10.45
CA GLU A 17 -4.03 -21.17 -11.25
C GLU A 17 -2.68 -21.65 -10.71
N ILE A 18 -2.56 -21.82 -9.38
CA ILE A 18 -1.32 -22.24 -8.71
C ILE A 18 -0.74 -23.54 -9.30
N PRO A 19 -1.52 -24.64 -9.49
CA PRO A 19 -0.99 -25.86 -10.08
C PRO A 19 -0.46 -25.69 -11.50
N GLN A 20 -1.06 -24.79 -12.29
CA GLN A 20 -0.62 -24.50 -13.65
C GLN A 20 0.73 -23.76 -13.63
N MET A 21 0.87 -22.77 -12.75
CA MET A 21 2.12 -22.03 -12.56
C MET A 21 3.26 -22.94 -12.07
N LEU A 22 2.99 -23.79 -11.08
CA LEU A 22 3.98 -24.74 -10.54
C LEU A 22 4.44 -25.72 -11.63
N LYS A 23 3.52 -26.24 -12.44
CA LYS A 23 3.84 -27.09 -13.59
C LYS A 23 4.74 -26.38 -14.60
N THR A 24 4.52 -25.10 -14.89
CA THR A 24 5.37 -24.31 -15.79
C THR A 24 6.78 -24.14 -15.24
N VAL A 25 6.92 -23.95 -13.93
CA VAL A 25 8.21 -23.81 -13.25
C VAL A 25 8.92 -25.18 -13.07
N GLY A 26 8.17 -26.28 -13.09
CA GLY A 26 8.71 -27.65 -13.00
C GLY A 26 8.88 -28.14 -11.56
N VAL A 27 7.97 -27.75 -10.66
CA VAL A 27 7.91 -28.18 -9.25
C VAL A 27 6.50 -28.64 -8.90
N ASP A 28 6.37 -29.47 -7.87
CA ASP A 28 5.11 -30.11 -7.47
C ASP A 28 4.37 -29.32 -6.38
N SER A 29 5.05 -28.41 -5.67
CA SER A 29 4.46 -27.62 -4.59
C SER A 29 5.13 -26.26 -4.37
N LEU A 30 4.43 -25.37 -3.65
CA LEU A 30 5.01 -24.11 -3.18
C LEU A 30 6.16 -24.35 -2.18
N ASP A 31 6.09 -25.39 -1.37
CA ASP A 31 7.16 -25.74 -0.43
C ASP A 31 8.43 -26.13 -1.17
N GLU A 32 8.32 -26.98 -2.20
CA GLU A 32 9.45 -27.35 -3.04
C GLU A 32 10.06 -26.13 -3.76
N LEU A 33 9.21 -25.21 -4.25
CA LEU A 33 9.67 -23.95 -4.85
C LEU A 33 10.49 -23.12 -3.86
N MET A 34 10.02 -23.00 -2.61
CA MET A 34 10.72 -22.26 -1.57
C MET A 34 12.05 -22.93 -1.19
N ASP A 35 12.07 -24.26 -1.02
CA ASP A 35 13.27 -25.03 -0.67
C ASP A 35 14.37 -24.91 -1.73
N LYS A 36 13.99 -24.82 -3.00
CA LYS A 36 14.94 -24.62 -4.12
C LYS A 36 15.39 -23.16 -4.29
N THR A 37 14.69 -22.19 -3.71
CA THR A 37 14.95 -20.74 -3.92
C THR A 37 15.66 -20.08 -2.74
N VAL A 38 15.26 -20.40 -1.52
CA VAL A 38 15.78 -19.76 -0.29
C VAL A 38 16.72 -20.74 0.42
N PRO A 39 18.00 -20.39 0.61
CA PRO A 39 18.93 -21.21 1.38
C PRO A 39 18.40 -21.53 2.78
N SER A 40 18.50 -22.80 3.19
CA SER A 40 17.89 -23.29 4.43
C SER A 40 18.52 -22.74 5.70
N ASP A 41 19.79 -22.32 5.62
CA ASP A 41 20.56 -21.74 6.73
C ASP A 41 20.10 -20.32 7.12
N ILE A 42 19.44 -19.60 6.22
CA ILE A 42 18.85 -18.28 6.48
C ILE A 42 17.32 -18.32 6.62
N ARG A 43 16.68 -19.47 6.42
CA ARG A 43 15.22 -19.60 6.50
C ARG A 43 14.78 -19.62 7.96
N LEU A 44 13.69 -18.90 8.25
CA LEU A 44 13.10 -18.90 9.58
C LEU A 44 12.62 -20.31 9.97
N SER A 45 13.00 -20.79 11.16
CA SER A 45 12.73 -22.16 11.63
C SER A 45 11.29 -22.38 12.13
N GLY A 46 10.46 -21.34 12.15
CA GLY A 46 9.09 -21.40 12.64
C GLY A 46 8.25 -20.25 12.08
N PRO A 47 6.94 -20.24 12.36
CA PRO A 47 6.06 -19.16 11.94
C PRO A 47 6.41 -17.85 12.65
N LEU A 48 6.01 -16.72 12.05
CA LEU A 48 6.09 -15.42 12.70
C LEU A 48 5.19 -15.39 13.95
N ASN A 49 5.70 -14.83 15.05
CA ASN A 49 4.92 -14.61 16.26
C ASN A 49 4.06 -13.34 16.12
N LEU A 50 2.90 -13.48 15.47
CA LEU A 50 1.95 -12.40 15.21
C LEU A 50 0.58 -12.67 15.85
N PRO A 51 -0.19 -11.62 16.20
CA PRO A 51 -1.58 -11.78 16.59
C PRO A 51 -2.41 -12.45 15.49
N PRO A 52 -3.58 -13.03 15.84
CA PRO A 52 -4.52 -13.53 14.85
C PRO A 52 -4.89 -12.45 13.82
N ALA A 53 -5.03 -12.86 12.56
CA ALA A 53 -5.43 -11.96 11.49
C ALA A 53 -6.85 -11.41 11.74
N MET A 54 -7.01 -10.10 11.58
CA MET A 54 -8.31 -9.44 11.54
C MET A 54 -8.87 -9.48 10.12
N ASN A 55 -10.18 -9.56 9.96
CA ASN A 55 -10.81 -9.26 8.68
C ASN A 55 -10.80 -7.74 8.40
N GLU A 56 -11.20 -7.33 7.19
CA GLU A 56 -11.20 -5.90 6.79
C GLU A 56 -12.05 -5.02 7.73
N TYR A 57 -13.23 -5.51 8.14
CA TYR A 57 -14.15 -4.77 8.99
C TYR A 57 -13.59 -4.56 10.41
N GLU A 58 -13.08 -5.64 11.01
CA GLU A 58 -12.44 -5.65 12.33
C GLU A 58 -11.23 -4.73 12.34
N TYR A 59 -10.40 -4.80 11.30
CA TYR A 59 -9.23 -3.93 11.17
C TYR A 59 -9.59 -2.45 11.12
N LEU A 60 -10.59 -2.07 10.32
CA LEU A 60 -11.05 -0.68 10.25
C LEU A 60 -11.65 -0.19 11.57
N ALA A 61 -12.43 -1.03 12.26
CA ALA A 61 -12.97 -0.70 13.58
C ALA A 61 -11.85 -0.49 14.61
N HIS A 62 -10.87 -1.41 14.63
CA HIS A 62 -9.71 -1.33 15.51
C HIS A 62 -8.89 -0.05 15.29
N LEU A 63 -8.59 0.30 14.03
CA LEU A 63 -7.86 1.54 13.73
C LEU A 63 -8.62 2.80 14.12
N ARG A 64 -9.96 2.82 13.94
CA ARG A 64 -10.79 3.95 14.38
C ARG A 64 -10.74 4.12 15.90
N GLU A 65 -10.81 3.01 16.64
CA GLU A 65 -10.70 3.03 18.09
C GLU A 65 -9.34 3.58 18.54
N LEU A 66 -8.25 3.10 17.97
CA LEU A 66 -6.91 3.60 18.26
C LEU A 66 -6.76 5.09 17.91
N GLY A 67 -7.20 5.48 16.72
CA GLY A 67 -7.17 6.87 16.26
C GLY A 67 -7.97 7.82 17.15
N SER A 68 -9.08 7.35 17.74
CA SER A 68 -9.92 8.15 18.65
C SER A 68 -9.21 8.58 19.94
N ARG A 69 -8.09 7.92 20.29
CA ARG A 69 -7.29 8.25 21.47
C ARG A 69 -6.41 9.49 21.24
N ASN A 70 -6.19 9.89 19.99
CA ASN A 70 -5.43 11.09 19.67
C ASN A 70 -6.20 12.36 20.06
N LYS A 71 -5.47 13.36 20.57
CA LYS A 71 -6.04 14.66 20.92
C LYS A 71 -5.66 15.68 19.85
N LEU A 72 -6.66 16.19 19.14
CA LEU A 72 -6.48 17.23 18.13
C LEU A 72 -6.46 18.60 18.80
N TYR A 73 -5.29 19.23 18.84
CA TYR A 73 -5.11 20.59 19.36
C TYR A 73 -4.96 21.60 18.22
N ARG A 74 -5.27 22.87 18.53
CA ARG A 74 -4.78 23.99 17.71
C ARG A 74 -3.32 24.22 18.04
N SER A 75 -2.44 23.61 17.24
CA SER A 75 -1.00 23.66 17.45
C SER A 75 -0.38 24.90 16.84
N PHE A 76 0.16 25.79 17.67
CA PHE A 76 0.92 26.98 17.26
C PHE A 76 2.42 26.83 17.57
N ILE A 77 2.92 25.59 17.62
CA ILE A 77 4.32 25.29 17.95
C ILE A 77 5.28 25.81 16.86
N GLY A 78 4.85 25.83 15.60
CA GLY A 78 5.68 26.24 14.47
C GLY A 78 6.75 25.19 14.15
N GLN A 79 8.01 25.63 14.02
CA GLN A 79 9.17 24.78 13.68
C GLN A 79 9.04 24.04 12.33
N GLY A 80 8.49 24.71 11.32
CA GLY A 80 8.38 24.16 9.95
C GLY A 80 7.05 23.45 9.65
N TYR A 81 6.16 23.28 10.65
CA TYR A 81 4.83 22.73 10.44
C TYR A 81 3.75 23.75 10.85
N TYR A 82 2.86 24.03 9.92
CA TYR A 82 1.80 25.02 10.08
C TYR A 82 0.47 24.42 9.60
N GLY A 83 -0.59 24.55 10.38
CA GLY A 83 -1.91 24.08 9.98
C GLY A 83 -2.39 24.78 8.72
N THR A 84 -2.93 24.02 7.77
CA THR A 84 -3.47 24.53 6.51
C THR A 84 -4.89 24.01 6.28
N ALA A 85 -5.71 24.78 5.56
CA ALA A 85 -7.02 24.35 5.13
C ALA A 85 -6.90 23.51 3.86
N SER A 86 -6.98 22.18 4.01
CA SER A 86 -6.97 21.28 2.86
C SER A 86 -8.28 21.38 2.07
N LEU A 87 -8.18 21.51 0.74
CA LEU A 87 -9.34 21.56 -0.13
C LEU A 87 -9.95 20.17 -0.31
N SER A 88 -11.23 20.00 0.03
CA SER A 88 -11.92 18.71 -0.04
C SER A 88 -11.90 18.08 -1.44
N VAL A 89 -11.89 18.91 -2.50
CA VAL A 89 -11.80 18.44 -3.88
C VAL A 89 -10.47 17.75 -4.17
N ILE A 90 -9.36 18.22 -3.58
CA ILE A 90 -8.03 17.61 -3.74
C ILE A 90 -7.93 16.33 -2.91
N ILE A 91 -8.42 16.35 -1.66
CA ILE A 91 -8.45 15.16 -0.81
C ILE A 91 -9.18 14.02 -1.54
N ARG A 92 -10.41 14.28 -2.00
CA ARG A 92 -11.26 13.23 -2.58
C ARG A 92 -10.77 12.74 -3.95
N ASN A 93 -10.33 13.64 -4.83
CA ASN A 93 -10.07 13.30 -6.23
C ASN A 93 -8.60 13.02 -6.55
N VAL A 94 -7.68 13.38 -5.64
CA VAL A 94 -6.23 13.12 -5.80
C VAL A 94 -5.74 12.20 -4.70
N LEU A 95 -5.81 12.61 -3.42
CA LEU A 95 -5.23 11.84 -2.32
C LEU A 95 -5.92 10.48 -2.10
N GLU A 96 -7.26 10.44 -2.17
CA GLU A 96 -8.06 9.23 -1.97
C GLU A 96 -8.35 8.46 -3.28
N ASN A 97 -7.77 8.90 -4.40
CA ASN A 97 -8.02 8.30 -5.72
C ASN A 97 -6.86 7.38 -6.15
N PRO A 98 -7.06 6.05 -6.26
CA PRO A 98 -5.99 5.12 -6.60
C PRO A 98 -5.33 5.40 -7.94
N SER A 99 -6.02 6.02 -8.90
CA SER A 99 -5.43 6.40 -10.18
C SER A 99 -4.27 7.39 -10.04
N TRP A 100 -4.21 8.15 -8.94
CA TRP A 100 -3.13 9.09 -8.65
C TRP A 100 -2.01 8.49 -7.80
N TYR A 101 -2.31 7.60 -6.84
CA TYR A 101 -1.31 7.11 -5.87
C TYR A 101 -0.78 5.70 -6.13
N THR A 102 -1.34 4.93 -7.07
CA THR A 102 -0.85 3.57 -7.36
C THR A 102 0.28 3.53 -8.38
N SER A 103 0.35 4.53 -9.27
CA SER A 103 1.45 4.64 -10.23
C SER A 103 2.77 5.03 -9.54
N TYR A 104 3.90 4.54 -10.05
CA TYR A 104 5.21 4.85 -9.51
C TYR A 104 5.89 6.01 -10.28
N THR A 105 7.19 6.17 -10.08
CA THR A 105 8.04 7.13 -10.80
C THR A 105 7.75 7.10 -12.30
N PRO A 106 7.59 8.27 -12.96
CA PRO A 106 7.24 8.36 -14.38
C PRO A 106 8.41 8.01 -15.31
N TYR A 107 8.94 6.79 -15.21
CA TYR A 107 9.99 6.27 -16.10
C TYR A 107 9.52 6.11 -17.56
N GLN A 108 8.22 5.92 -17.77
CA GLN A 108 7.59 5.88 -19.09
C GLN A 108 6.76 7.15 -19.28
N ALA A 109 7.37 8.18 -19.86
CA ALA A 109 6.81 9.53 -19.89
C ALA A 109 5.49 9.61 -20.67
N GLU A 110 5.37 8.85 -21.76
CA GLU A 110 4.25 8.86 -22.70
C GLU A 110 2.91 8.50 -22.04
N ILE A 111 2.95 7.60 -21.05
CA ILE A 111 1.79 7.16 -20.26
C ILE A 111 1.72 7.82 -18.89
N SER A 112 2.50 8.89 -18.68
CA SER A 112 2.67 9.54 -17.38
C SER A 112 2.51 11.06 -17.41
N GLN A 113 2.05 11.61 -18.54
CA GLN A 113 1.99 13.05 -18.78
C GLN A 113 1.20 13.81 -17.70
N GLY A 114 0.06 13.28 -17.23
CA GLY A 114 -0.76 13.98 -16.23
C GLY A 114 -0.04 14.29 -14.90
N ARG A 115 0.77 13.35 -14.37
CA ARG A 115 1.54 13.59 -13.14
C ARG A 115 2.84 14.36 -13.39
N LEU A 116 3.45 14.20 -14.57
CA LEU A 116 4.60 15.02 -14.98
C LEU A 116 4.22 16.49 -15.10
N GLU A 117 3.07 16.79 -15.69
CA GLU A 117 2.53 18.15 -15.79
C GLU A 117 2.27 18.75 -14.39
N ALA A 118 1.65 17.98 -13.48
CA ALA A 118 1.45 18.43 -12.10
C ALA A 118 2.78 18.74 -11.38
N LEU A 119 3.83 17.96 -11.64
CA LEU A 119 5.18 18.23 -11.10
C LEU A 119 5.83 19.46 -11.72
N ILE A 120 5.64 19.71 -13.01
CA ILE A 120 6.09 20.95 -13.67
C ILE A 120 5.36 22.15 -13.06
N ASN A 121 4.05 22.05 -12.84
CA ASN A 121 3.29 23.12 -12.17
C ASN A 121 3.84 23.40 -10.77
N PHE A 122 4.22 22.34 -10.01
CA PHE A 122 4.88 22.50 -8.72
C PHE A 122 6.25 23.19 -8.85
N GLN A 123 7.07 22.80 -9.82
CA GLN A 123 8.37 23.44 -10.08
C GLN A 123 8.20 24.93 -10.43
N THR A 124 7.28 25.25 -11.34
CA THR A 124 6.98 26.63 -11.73
C THR A 124 6.52 27.45 -10.52
N MET A 125 5.60 26.92 -9.71
CA MET A 125 5.13 27.59 -8.48
C MET A 125 6.30 27.89 -7.53
N VAL A 126 7.23 26.96 -7.33
CA VAL A 126 8.41 27.20 -6.49
C VAL A 126 9.29 28.31 -7.08
N ILE A 127 9.59 28.24 -8.39
CA ILE A 127 10.42 29.24 -9.09
C ILE A 127 9.79 30.64 -9.02
N GLU A 128 8.47 30.77 -9.10
CA GLU A 128 7.80 32.07 -9.03
C GLU A 128 7.76 32.65 -7.60
N LEU A 129 7.83 31.80 -6.57
CA LEU A 129 7.77 32.22 -5.16
C LEU A 129 9.14 32.52 -4.54
N THR A 130 10.24 32.00 -5.10
CA THR A 130 11.61 32.10 -4.56
C THR A 130 12.58 32.75 -5.53
#